data_AF-A0A816E752-F1
#
_entry.id   AF-A0A816E752-F1
#
_cell.length_a   1.000
_cell.length_b   1.000
_cell.length_c   1.000
_cell.angle_alpha   90.00
_cell.angle_beta   90.00
_cell.angle_gamma   90.00
#
_symmetry.space_group_name_H-M   'P 1'
#
loop_
_entity.id
_entity.type
_entity.pdbx_description
1 polymer ?
#
loop_
_entity_poly.entity_id
_entity_poly.type
_entity_poly.pdbx_seq_one_letter_code
_entity_poly.pdbx_strand_id
1 'polypeptide(L)'
;MVELASSITVTLTLVCLVHLLCTLPFQCWWIYYEVPDQTGDCSWLKKKLTWRTITFTIRNINYMANFFLYSCSSKLFRDELKGLILLCLLPHEKYQSYHYRRQSLYDNMQQQNVSLIRLIMRRLSRSPDYPNGNVIVNPIGAAEHDNDPVTNL
;
A
#
# COMPACT_ATOMS: atom_id res chain seq x y z
N MET A 1 21.47 -12.82 20.44
CA MET A 1 20.05 -12.42 20.69
C MET A 1 19.97 -11.11 21.50
N VAL A 2 20.76 -10.98 22.58
CA VAL A 2 20.82 -9.77 23.42
C VAL A 2 21.25 -8.50 22.66
N GLU A 3 22.24 -8.58 21.77
CA GLU A 3 22.71 -7.42 20.98
C GLU A 3 21.65 -6.92 19.97
N LEU A 4 20.91 -7.84 19.35
CA LEU A 4 19.84 -7.50 18.41
C LEU A 4 18.66 -6.83 19.14
N ALA A 5 18.26 -7.40 20.29
CA ALA A 5 17.23 -6.81 21.14
C ALA A 5 17.64 -5.42 21.64
N SER A 6 18.89 -5.26 22.08
CA SER A 6 19.46 -3.98 22.51
C SER A 6 19.42 -2.92 21.39
N SER A 7 19.82 -3.27 20.17
CA SER A 7 19.79 -2.36 19.02
C SER A 7 18.37 -1.93 18.64
N ILE A 8 17.38 -2.83 18.75
CA ILE A 8 15.97 -2.51 18.48
C ILE A 8 15.42 -1.60 19.58
N THR A 9 15.69 -1.88 20.85
CA THR A 9 15.25 -1.05 21.97
C THR A 9 15.84 0.36 21.90
N VAL A 10 17.13 0.49 21.55
CA VAL A 10 17.79 1.79 21.34
C VAL A 10 17.13 2.56 20.20
N THR A 11 16.83 1.89 19.08
CA THR A 11 16.15 2.53 17.94
C THR A 11 14.74 2.99 18.32
N LEU A 12 13.97 2.15 19.01
CA LEU A 12 12.61 2.47 19.44
C LEU A 12 12.60 3.65 20.42
N THR A 13 13.52 3.66 21.38
CA THR A 13 13.64 4.77 22.35
C THR A 13 14.03 6.08 21.67
N LEU A 14 14.96 6.05 20.70
CA LEU A 14 15.29 7.22 19.88
C LEU A 14 14.09 7.73 19.08
N VAL A 15 13.32 6.85 18.44
CA VAL A 15 12.10 7.21 17.72
C VAL A 15 11.08 7.85 18.65
N CYS A 16 10.85 7.29 19.84
CA CYS A 16 9.94 7.86 20.84
C CYS A 16 10.40 9.24 21.31
N LEU A 17 11.70 9.42 21.58
CA LEU A 17 12.25 10.71 22.02
C LEU A 17 12.11 11.78 20.94
N VAL A 18 12.49 11.47 19.70
CA VAL A 18 12.34 12.40 18.57
C VAL A 18 10.87 12.74 18.34
N HIS A 19 9.98 11.74 18.41
CA HIS A 19 8.55 11.98 18.27
C HIS A 19 8.02 12.92 19.36
N LEU A 20 8.40 12.70 20.62
CA LEU A 20 7.98 13.53 21.74
C LEU A 20 8.51 14.95 21.60
N LEU A 21 9.80 15.13 21.33
CA LEU A 21 10.43 16.44 21.16
C LEU A 21 9.86 17.23 19.97
N CYS A 22 9.52 16.56 18.88
CA CYS A 22 8.99 17.23 17.70
C CYS A 22 7.47 17.49 17.77
N THR A 23 6.72 16.74 18.57
CA THR A 23 5.25 16.85 18.62
C THR A 23 4.77 17.65 19.82
N LEU A 24 5.45 17.56 20.97
CA LEU A 24 5.06 18.23 22.21
C LEU A 24 5.00 19.76 22.07
N PRO A 25 5.93 20.46 21.40
CA PRO A 25 5.84 21.90 21.19
C PRO A 25 4.56 22.31 20.45
N PHE A 26 4.14 21.51 19.45
CA PHE A 26 2.91 21.76 18.71
C PHE A 26 1.67 21.57 19.59
N GLN A 27 1.64 20.53 20.42
CA GLN A 27 0.53 20.31 21.36
C GLN A 27 0.45 21.44 22.40
N CYS A 28 1.58 21.87 22.95
CA CYS A 28 1.62 23.02 23.87
C CYS A 28 1.14 24.32 23.21
N TRP A 29 1.58 24.58 21.97
CA TRP A 29 1.12 25.75 21.23
C TRP A 29 -0.38 25.67 20.91
N TRP A 30 -0.90 24.49 20.56
CA TRP A 30 -2.31 24.29 20.29
C TRP A 30 -3.18 24.62 21.50
N ILE A 31 -2.82 24.11 22.68
CA ILE A 31 -3.52 24.42 23.95
C ILE A 31 -3.43 25.92 24.25
N TYR A 32 -2.26 26.53 24.05
CA TYR A 32 -2.08 27.97 24.23
C TYR A 32 -2.90 28.82 23.23
N TYR A 33 -3.15 28.29 22.04
CA TYR A 33 -3.91 28.99 21.01
C TYR A 33 -5.36 29.22 21.44
N GLU A 34 -5.97 28.29 22.16
CA GLU A 34 -7.35 28.37 22.67
C GLU A 34 -7.55 29.47 23.72
N VAL A 35 -6.47 29.97 24.33
CA VAL A 35 -6.55 31.09 25.28
C VAL A 35 -6.92 32.37 24.52
N PRO A 36 -8.06 33.01 24.84
CA PRO A 36 -8.54 34.19 24.14
C PRO A 36 -7.59 35.37 24.36
N ASP A 37 -7.50 36.24 23.36
CA ASP A 37 -6.75 37.49 23.47
C ASP A 37 -7.50 38.42 24.43
N GLN A 38 -6.86 38.76 25.55
CA GLN A 38 -7.39 39.73 26.51
C GLN A 38 -6.73 41.11 26.35
N THR A 39 -5.69 41.21 25.52
CA THR A 39 -4.83 42.38 25.39
C THR A 39 -5.16 43.26 24.18
N GLY A 40 -5.74 42.70 23.11
CA GLY A 40 -6.07 43.45 21.90
C GLY A 40 -4.85 43.92 21.10
N ASP A 41 -3.67 43.36 21.40
CA ASP A 41 -2.39 43.78 20.84
C ASP A 41 -2.05 43.00 19.56
N CYS A 42 -1.84 43.72 18.45
CA CYS A 42 -1.32 43.13 17.21
C CYS A 42 0.01 42.37 17.39
N SER A 43 0.81 42.74 18.39
CA SER A 43 2.07 42.06 18.71
C SER A 43 1.85 40.64 19.24
N TRP A 44 0.75 40.41 19.96
CA TRP A 44 0.39 39.12 20.51
C TRP A 44 -0.05 38.16 19.40
N LEU A 45 -0.89 38.62 18.47
CA LEU A 45 -1.28 37.85 17.29
C LEU A 45 -0.06 37.46 16.44
N LYS A 46 0.86 38.41 16.20
CA LYS A 46 2.11 38.14 15.48
C LYS A 46 2.93 37.04 16.16
N LYS A 47 3.13 37.11 17.49
CA LYS A 47 3.83 36.07 18.26
C LYS A 47 3.14 34.72 18.13
N LYS A 48 1.81 34.65 18.26
CA LYS A 48 1.05 33.40 18.10
C LYS A 48 1.25 32.76 16.73
N LEU A 49 1.21 33.54 15.66
CA LEU A 49 1.47 33.09 14.28
C LEU A 49 2.92 32.62 14.09
N THR A 50 3.90 33.34 14.63
CA THR A 50 5.31 32.91 14.55
C THR A 50 5.51 31.56 15.25
N TRP A 51 4.97 31.39 16.46
CA TRP A 51 5.05 30.12 17.18
C TRP A 51 4.30 28.98 16.48
N ARG A 52 3.19 29.28 15.80
CA ARG A 52 2.51 28.31 14.93
C ARG A 52 3.46 27.77 13.88
N THR A 53 4.10 28.66 13.12
CA THR A 53 5.00 28.28 12.04
C THR A 53 6.18 27.47 12.56
N ILE A 54 6.80 27.90 13.68
CA ILE A 54 7.92 27.18 14.29
C ILE A 54 7.50 25.76 14.70
N THR A 55 6.40 25.62 15.44
CA THR A 55 5.95 24.31 15.93
C THR A 55 5.48 23.37 14.83
N PHE A 56 4.84 23.89 13.77
CA PHE A 56 4.53 23.12 12.57
C PHE A 56 5.79 22.64 11.84
N THR A 57 6.79 23.51 11.68
CA THR A 57 8.06 23.13 11.05
C THR A 57 8.77 22.04 11.84
N ILE A 58 8.83 22.17 13.17
CA ILE A 58 9.42 21.15 14.06
C ILE A 58 8.67 19.81 13.93
N ARG A 59 7.33 19.84 13.87
CA ARG A 59 6.53 18.64 13.64
C ARG A 59 6.81 18.00 12.28
N ASN A 60 7.03 18.79 11.23
CA ASN A 60 7.38 18.26 9.91
C ASN A 60 8.78 17.64 9.88
N ILE A 61 9.73 18.21 10.63
CA ILE A 61 11.07 17.65 10.80
C ILE A 61 11.01 16.25 11.41
N ASN A 62 10.01 15.93 12.25
CA ASN A 62 9.79 14.59 12.80
C ASN A 62 9.74 13.51 11.70
N TYR A 63 9.04 13.78 10.60
CA TYR A 63 8.91 12.80 9.51
C TYR A 63 10.26 12.56 8.82
N MET A 64 11.04 13.62 8.60
CA MET A 64 12.39 13.49 8.03
C MET A 64 13.34 12.80 9.00
N ALA A 65 13.32 13.17 10.28
CA ALA A 65 14.16 12.57 11.31
C ALA A 65 13.88 11.06 11.45
N ASN A 66 12.60 10.66 11.45
CA ASN A 66 12.24 9.24 11.46
C ASN A 66 12.76 8.50 10.22
N PHE A 67 12.65 9.09 9.04
CA PHE A 67 13.23 8.50 7.83
C PHE A 67 14.74 8.25 7.96
N PHE A 68 15.49 9.21 8.52
CA PHE A 68 16.92 9.04 8.78
C PHE A 68 17.19 8.00 9.87
N LEU A 69 16.42 7.99 10.96
CA LEU A 69 16.56 7.00 12.04
C LEU A 69 16.37 5.57 11.52
N TYR A 70 15.31 5.31 10.75
CA TYR A 70 15.09 4.00 10.14
C TYR A 70 16.19 3.63 9.14
N SER A 71 16.68 4.62 8.39
CA SER A 71 17.83 4.44 7.49
C SER A 71 19.12 4.08 8.25
N CYS A 72 19.40 4.70 9.39
CA CYS A 72 20.59 4.39 10.17
C CYS A 72 20.49 3.05 10.91
N SER A 73 19.32 2.70 11.41
CA SER A 73 19.13 1.49 12.22
C SER A 73 18.90 0.22 11.40
N SER A 74 18.26 0.30 10.23
CA SER A 74 17.90 -0.89 9.44
C SER A 74 18.74 -1.03 8.18
N LYS A 75 19.58 -2.08 8.12
CA LYS A 75 20.34 -2.43 6.92
C LYS A 75 19.42 -2.77 5.74
N LEU A 76 18.36 -3.55 6.00
CA LEU A 76 17.37 -3.91 5.00
C LEU A 76 16.72 -2.67 4.38
N PHE A 77 16.32 -1.71 5.21
CA PHE A 77 15.73 -0.45 4.73
C PHE A 77 16.69 0.34 3.84
N ARG A 78 17.99 0.41 4.19
CA ARG A 78 19.00 1.08 3.34
C ARG A 78 19.17 0.42 2.00
N ASP A 79 19.19 -0.90 1.96
CA ASP A 79 19.43 -1.64 0.72
C ASP A 79 18.24 -1.50 -0.23
N GLU A 80 17.01 -1.55 0.29
CA GLU A 80 15.78 -1.24 -0.46
C GLU A 80 15.76 0.23 -0.94
N LEU A 81 16.13 1.18 -0.07
CA LEU A 81 16.18 2.60 -0.42
C LEU A 81 17.18 2.87 -1.56
N LYS A 82 18.36 2.24 -1.53
CA LYS A 82 19.34 2.33 -2.64
C LYS A 82 18.77 1.76 -3.93
N GLY A 83 18.07 0.63 -3.86
CA GLY A 83 17.38 0.04 -5.00
C GLY A 83 16.31 0.98 -5.59
N LEU A 84 15.54 1.64 -4.72
CA LEU A 84 14.52 2.61 -5.14
C LEU A 84 15.12 3.87 -5.77
N ILE A 85 16.21 4.40 -5.21
CA ILE A 85 16.95 5.53 -5.80
C ILE A 85 17.50 5.16 -7.18
N LEU A 86 18.06 3.95 -7.32
CA LEU A 86 18.56 3.46 -8.61
C LEU A 86 17.42 3.38 -9.64
N LEU A 87 16.23 2.91 -9.24
CA LEU A 87 15.03 2.89 -10.07
C LEU A 87 14.57 4.30 -10.47
N CYS A 88 14.65 5.29 -9.58
CA CYS A 88 14.32 6.68 -9.88
C CYS A 88 15.34 7.36 -10.81
N LEU A 89 16.60 6.93 -10.77
CA LEU A 89 17.67 7.45 -11.62
C LEU A 89 17.76 6.77 -12.99
N LEU A 90 17.01 5.69 -13.20
CA LEU A 90 16.93 5.04 -14.51
C LEU A 90 16.29 6.00 -15.51
N PRO A 91 16.91 6.22 -16.69
CA PRO A 91 16.32 7.03 -17.74
C PRO A 91 14.94 6.47 -18.10
N HIS A 92 13.97 7.37 -18.34
CA HIS A 92 12.54 7.08 -18.46
C HIS A 92 12.23 5.87 -19.36
N GLU A 93 12.98 5.69 -20.45
CA GLU A 93 12.84 4.57 -21.39
C GLU A 93 13.20 3.20 -20.77
N LYS A 94 14.25 3.14 -19.95
CA LYS A 94 14.64 1.92 -19.22
C LYS A 94 13.70 1.63 -18.06
N TYR A 95 13.14 2.66 -17.43
CA TYR A 95 12.14 2.51 -16.38
C TYR A 95 10.80 1.97 -16.93
N GLN A 96 10.31 2.52 -18.05
CA GLN A 96 9.13 2.00 -18.74
C GLN A 96 9.30 0.56 -19.16
N SER A 97 10.44 0.20 -19.77
CA SER A 97 10.69 -1.18 -20.21
C SER A 97 10.85 -2.17 -19.04
N TYR A 98 11.40 -1.75 -17.90
CA TYR A 98 11.40 -2.56 -16.66
C TYR A 98 9.98 -2.82 -16.12
N HIS A 99 9.15 -1.77 -16.04
CA HIS A 99 7.75 -1.90 -15.61
C HIS A 99 6.93 -2.76 -16.56
N TYR A 100 7.07 -2.55 -17.88
CA TYR A 100 6.40 -3.36 -18.89
C TYR A 100 6.78 -4.83 -18.78
N ARG A 101 8.07 -5.12 -18.54
CA ARG A 101 8.56 -6.49 -18.34
C ARG A 101 7.96 -7.11 -17.07
N ARG A 102 7.90 -6.39 -15.95
CA ARG A 102 7.24 -6.91 -14.73
C ARG A 102 5.75 -7.16 -14.94
N GLN A 103 5.03 -6.21 -15.52
CA GLN A 103 3.60 -6.35 -15.80
C GLN A 103 3.33 -7.58 -16.66
N SER A 104 4.11 -7.78 -17.74
CA SER A 104 3.99 -8.94 -18.61
C SER A 104 4.24 -10.28 -17.89
N LEU A 105 5.12 -10.33 -16.89
CA LEU A 105 5.37 -11.52 -16.09
C LEU A 105 4.18 -11.86 -15.19
N TYR A 106 3.56 -10.84 -14.57
CA TYR A 106 2.36 -11.03 -13.76
C TYR A 106 1.18 -11.50 -14.62
N ASP A 107 0.98 -10.89 -15.78
CA ASP A 107 -0.08 -11.28 -16.71
C ASP A 107 0.10 -12.72 -17.19
N ASN A 108 1.32 -13.11 -17.53
CA ASN A 108 1.63 -14.50 -17.92
C ASN A 108 1.39 -15.49 -16.78
N MET A 109 1.79 -15.19 -15.55
CA MET A 109 1.50 -16.05 -14.39
C MET A 109 0.01 -16.15 -14.10
N GLN A 110 -0.73 -15.06 -14.24
CA GLN A 110 -2.18 -15.06 -14.06
C GLN A 110 -2.88 -15.87 -15.16
N GLN A 111 -2.43 -15.74 -16.41
CA GLN A 111 -2.96 -16.49 -17.55
C GLN A 111 -2.65 -18.00 -17.45
N GLN A 112 -1.48 -18.37 -16.94
CA GLN A 112 -1.13 -19.76 -16.61
C GLN A 112 -2.02 -20.32 -15.50
N ASN A 113 -2.26 -19.56 -14.43
CA ASN A 113 -3.16 -19.97 -13.34
C ASN A 113 -4.60 -20.18 -13.82
N VAL A 114 -5.14 -19.26 -14.63
CA VAL A 114 -6.49 -19.41 -15.21
C VAL A 114 -6.56 -20.63 -16.13
N SER A 115 -5.51 -20.86 -16.93
CA SER A 115 -5.43 -22.03 -17.81
C SER A 115 -5.37 -23.34 -17.03
N LEU A 116 -4.61 -23.38 -15.94
CA LEU A 116 -4.51 -24.52 -15.03
C LEU A 116 -5.86 -24.82 -14.36
N ILE A 117 -6.53 -23.80 -13.83
CA ILE A 117 -7.88 -23.94 -13.22
C ILE A 117 -8.88 -24.49 -14.23
N ARG A 118 -8.90 -23.97 -15.47
CA ARG A 118 -9.74 -24.51 -16.54
C ARG A 118 -9.44 -25.97 -16.85
N LEU A 119 -8.15 -26.36 -16.84
CA LEU A 119 -7.74 -27.73 -17.11
C LEU A 119 -8.13 -28.70 -15.98
N ILE A 120 -8.03 -28.26 -14.72
CA ILE A 120 -8.51 -29.00 -13.54
C ILE A 120 -10.03 -29.16 -13.61
N MET A 121 -10.78 -28.09 -13.84
CA MET A 121 -12.24 -28.15 -13.99
C MET A 121 -12.65 -29.09 -15.13
N ARG A 122 -11.95 -29.06 -16.26
CA ARG A 122 -12.20 -29.98 -17.39
C ARG A 122 -11.85 -31.44 -17.08
N ARG A 123 -10.89 -31.70 -16.18
CA ARG A 123 -10.60 -33.05 -15.69
C ARG A 123 -11.64 -33.53 -14.68
N LEU A 124 -12.08 -32.66 -13.78
CA LEU A 124 -13.16 -32.96 -12.83
C LEU A 124 -14.47 -33.24 -13.57
N SER A 125 -14.80 -32.44 -14.60
CA SER A 125 -15.98 -32.65 -15.46
C SER A 125 -15.85 -33.85 -16.41
N ARG A 126 -14.65 -34.42 -16.56
CA ARG A 126 -14.37 -35.64 -17.33
C ARG A 126 -14.10 -36.84 -16.43
N SER A 127 -14.20 -36.69 -15.11
CA SER A 127 -14.17 -37.86 -14.24
C SER A 127 -15.37 -38.71 -14.59
N PRO A 128 -15.18 -39.93 -15.15
CA PRO A 128 -16.29 -40.77 -15.52
C PRO A 128 -16.99 -41.21 -14.25
N ASP A 129 -18.30 -41.02 -14.22
CA ASP A 129 -19.20 -41.69 -13.29
C ASP A 129 -18.91 -43.20 -13.33
N TYR A 130 -18.64 -43.77 -12.16
CA TYR A 130 -18.70 -45.22 -11.97
C TYR A 130 -20.16 -45.68 -12.17
N PRO A 131 -20.40 -46.85 -12.79
CA PRO A 131 -21.74 -47.31 -13.10
C PRO A 131 -22.40 -47.97 -11.88
N ASN A 132 -23.60 -47.49 -11.53
CA ASN A 132 -24.78 -48.24 -11.07
C ASN A 132 -25.58 -47.46 -10.01
N GLY A 133 -26.80 -47.12 -10.37
CA GLY A 133 -27.78 -46.61 -9.44
C GLY A 133 -28.95 -45.93 -10.15
N ASN A 134 -29.81 -46.74 -10.76
CA ASN A 134 -31.13 -46.33 -11.23
C ASN A 134 -31.82 -45.35 -10.26
N VAL A 135 -32.10 -44.12 -10.69
CA VAL A 135 -33.40 -43.49 -10.46
C VAL A 135 -33.73 -42.64 -11.70
N ILE A 136 -34.69 -43.15 -12.46
CA ILE A 136 -35.41 -42.47 -13.52
C ILE A 136 -36.33 -41.43 -12.87
N VAL A 137 -36.29 -40.16 -13.30
CA VAL A 137 -37.51 -39.40 -13.62
C VAL A 137 -37.25 -38.56 -14.88
N ASN A 138 -38.18 -38.71 -15.82
CA ASN A 138 -38.15 -38.43 -17.23
C ASN A 138 -38.17 -36.94 -17.62
N PRO A 139 -37.84 -36.60 -18.88
CA PRO A 139 -37.84 -35.26 -19.45
C PRO A 139 -39.22 -34.88 -20.02
N ILE A 140 -39.52 -33.58 -20.04
CA ILE A 140 -40.59 -33.01 -20.87
C ILE A 140 -39.97 -31.89 -21.72
N GLY A 141 -40.07 -32.06 -23.04
CA GLY A 141 -39.95 -30.97 -24.01
C GLY A 141 -38.85 -31.09 -25.06
N ALA A 142 -38.93 -32.11 -25.91
CA ALA A 142 -38.32 -32.12 -27.24
C ALA A 142 -38.83 -30.92 -28.07
N ALA A 143 -37.94 -30.16 -28.71
CA ALA A 143 -37.61 -30.19 -30.15
C ALA A 143 -38.63 -29.46 -31.05
N GLU A 144 -38.14 -29.04 -32.22
CA GLU A 144 -38.81 -28.28 -33.31
C GLU A 144 -38.78 -26.76 -33.13
N HIS A 145 -38.51 -25.91 -34.12
CA HIS A 145 -37.97 -26.01 -35.48
C HIS A 145 -37.80 -24.53 -35.93
N ASP A 146 -36.99 -24.30 -36.96
CA ASP A 146 -37.11 -23.19 -37.93
C ASP A 146 -36.69 -21.73 -37.63
N ASN A 147 -35.71 -21.33 -38.44
CA ASN A 147 -35.65 -20.13 -39.29
C ASN A 147 -35.32 -18.75 -38.68
N ASP A 148 -34.08 -18.31 -38.96
CA ASP A 148 -33.69 -16.92 -39.22
C ASP A 148 -34.68 -16.22 -40.20
N PRO A 149 -34.93 -14.89 -40.11
CA PRO A 149 -33.92 -13.93 -40.59
C PRO A 149 -33.85 -12.53 -39.91
N VAL A 150 -32.65 -11.94 -40.03
CA VAL A 150 -32.31 -10.53 -40.29
C VAL A 150 -33.34 -9.45 -39.90
N THR A 151 -32.96 -8.54 -39.01
CA THR A 151 -33.38 -7.13 -39.07
C THR A 151 -32.24 -6.18 -38.68
N ASN A 152 -32.11 -5.13 -39.49
CA ASN A 152 -31.07 -4.12 -39.54
C ASN A 152 -30.95 -3.28 -38.27
N LEU A 153 -29.71 -2.87 -37.95
CA LEU A 153 -29.34 -1.54 -37.47
C LEU A 153 -27.93 -1.21 -37.96
#